data_AF-A0A2D9DU20-F1
#
_entry.id   AF-A0A2D9DU20-F1
#
_cell.length_a   1.000
_cell.length_b   1.000
_cell.length_c   1.000
_cell.angle_alpha   90.00
_cell.angle_beta   90.00
_cell.angle_gamma   90.00
#
_symmetry.space_group_name_H-M   'P 1'
#
loop_
_entity.id
_entity.type
_entity.pdbx_description
1 polymer ?
#
loop_
_entity_poly.entity_id
_entity_poly.type
_entity_poly.pdbx_seq_one_letter_code
_entity_poly.pdbx_strand_id
1 'polypeptide(L)'
;MKETEYPGGSKSRVNRAGDAVRKGNASEGDLAAIEEWRAAHRAVLNTFQAILRIRLRGKNVVVAQRHKRKNTIFDKLQRLPKMQLARMDDVAGCRLIFRSIEEMHNFRDEFHKARFNHKMRNERDKYDYITRPKNTGYRGIHDVYEYDVNSEAGKGLKGLYIELQYRTLVHHAWATAVEVVGFITESQPKFEKGDDRYRLAMAYASEILARSHENLKGPFPDMSDRDLLAAFLEIDQDIFLMQTLRGLNQAKSSISDKKNNILIFSPDGELTVKSYRDATDALRDLFELEKDLPGHDIVLVRADSSEEVRTAFRNYFNDAREFVRLMDAGCAKLSGHVPKRIFRSRAKK
;
A
#
# COMPACT_ATOMS: atom_id res chain seq x y z
N MET A 1 15.94 -41.58 0.90
CA MET A 1 15.54 -40.26 1.44
C MET A 1 15.72 -39.26 0.31
N LYS A 2 14.67 -38.60 -0.19
CA LYS A 2 14.88 -37.47 -1.10
C LYS A 2 15.52 -36.36 -0.27
N GLU A 3 16.72 -35.93 -0.61
CA GLU A 3 17.25 -34.67 -0.09
C GLU A 3 16.16 -33.62 -0.26
N THR A 4 15.80 -32.93 0.81
CA THR A 4 14.85 -31.81 0.73
C THR A 4 15.53 -30.70 -0.07
N GLU A 5 15.34 -30.75 -1.38
CA GLU A 5 15.90 -29.79 -2.33
C GLU A 5 15.24 -28.42 -2.13
N TYR A 6 16.03 -27.36 -2.33
CA TYR A 6 15.54 -25.99 -2.21
C TYR A 6 14.48 -25.74 -3.30
N PRO A 7 13.35 -25.08 -3.02
CA PRO A 7 12.29 -24.86 -4.00
C PRO A 7 12.79 -24.23 -5.31
N GLY A 8 12.50 -24.88 -6.43
CA GLY A 8 13.06 -24.52 -7.74
C GLY A 8 14.50 -25.00 -7.96
N GLY A 9 14.92 -26.05 -7.26
CA GLY A 9 16.21 -26.74 -7.33
C GLY A 9 17.31 -26.14 -6.45
N SER A 10 17.69 -24.88 -6.71
CA SER A 10 18.71 -24.18 -5.89
C SER A 10 18.59 -22.67 -5.98
N LYS A 11 19.18 -21.95 -5.01
CA LYS A 11 19.26 -20.48 -5.06
C LYS A 11 19.89 -19.98 -6.38
N SER A 12 20.92 -20.67 -6.88
CA SER A 12 21.54 -20.33 -8.17
C SER A 12 20.60 -20.59 -9.34
N ARG A 13 19.87 -21.72 -9.36
CA ARG A 13 18.90 -22.04 -10.41
C ARG A 13 17.78 -21.01 -10.49
N VAL A 14 17.23 -20.60 -9.35
CA VAL A 14 16.19 -19.57 -9.24
C VAL A 14 16.71 -18.20 -9.67
N ASN A 15 17.94 -17.82 -9.30
CA ASN A 15 18.55 -16.58 -9.76
C ASN A 15 18.74 -16.56 -11.29
N ARG A 16 19.25 -17.65 -11.88
CA ARG A 16 19.39 -17.77 -13.34
C ARG A 16 18.04 -17.65 -14.05
N ALA A 17 16.99 -18.26 -13.51
CA ALA A 17 15.63 -18.14 -14.05
C ALA A 17 15.14 -16.68 -13.99
N GLY A 18 15.36 -15.99 -12.88
CA GLY A 18 15.01 -14.57 -12.74
C GLY A 18 15.78 -13.67 -13.72
N ASP A 19 17.06 -13.95 -13.97
CA ASP A 19 17.86 -13.23 -14.97
C ASP A 19 17.38 -13.50 -16.40
N ALA A 20 16.94 -14.73 -16.71
CA ALA A 20 16.36 -15.06 -18.01
C ALA A 20 15.03 -14.32 -18.24
N VAL A 21 14.19 -14.19 -17.21
CA VAL A 21 12.98 -13.35 -17.26
C VAL A 21 13.33 -11.88 -17.54
N ARG A 22 14.34 -11.33 -16.85
CA ARG A 22 14.79 -9.95 -17.08
C ARG A 22 15.23 -9.74 -18.54
N LYS A 23 15.90 -10.73 -19.12
CA LYS A 23 16.40 -10.69 -20.52
C LYS A 23 15.33 -11.00 -21.56
N GLY A 24 14.12 -11.38 -21.15
CA GLY A 24 13.03 -11.75 -22.06
C GLY A 24 13.23 -13.10 -22.75
N ASN A 25 14.07 -13.99 -22.21
CA ASN A 25 14.41 -15.28 -22.82
C ASN A 25 14.23 -16.47 -21.87
N ALA A 26 13.33 -16.35 -20.88
CA ALA A 26 13.01 -17.42 -19.95
C ALA A 26 12.37 -18.62 -20.65
N SER A 27 12.91 -19.81 -20.40
CA SER A 27 12.33 -21.09 -20.82
C SER A 27 11.14 -21.49 -19.94
N GLU A 28 10.35 -22.47 -20.38
CA GLU A 28 9.29 -23.06 -19.54
C GLU A 28 9.84 -23.61 -18.22
N GLY A 29 11.02 -24.23 -18.25
CA GLY A 29 11.70 -24.71 -17.05
C GLY A 29 12.14 -23.60 -16.09
N ASP A 30 12.47 -22.41 -16.61
CA ASP A 30 12.73 -21.23 -15.77
C ASP A 30 11.45 -20.75 -15.09
N LEU A 31 10.36 -20.65 -15.85
CA LEU A 31 9.06 -20.22 -15.32
C LEU A 31 8.53 -21.21 -14.27
N ALA A 32 8.70 -22.52 -14.47
CA ALA A 32 8.34 -23.55 -13.52
C ALA A 32 9.15 -23.44 -12.21
N ALA A 33 10.48 -23.29 -12.32
CA ALA A 33 11.35 -23.12 -11.15
C ALA A 33 10.99 -21.86 -10.33
N ILE A 34 10.63 -20.76 -11.00
CA ILE A 34 10.17 -19.54 -10.34
C ILE A 34 8.84 -19.77 -9.62
N GLU A 35 7.87 -20.41 -10.27
CA GLU A 35 6.56 -20.62 -9.65
C GLU A 35 6.62 -21.59 -8.47
N GLU A 36 7.42 -22.66 -8.56
CA GLU A 36 7.69 -23.56 -7.44
C GLU A 36 8.30 -22.80 -6.25
N TRP A 37 9.35 -22.02 -6.51
CA TRP A 37 9.99 -21.18 -5.50
C TRP A 37 9.04 -20.14 -4.90
N ARG A 38 8.21 -19.48 -5.72
CA ARG A 38 7.22 -18.49 -5.29
C ARG A 38 6.12 -19.16 -4.45
N ALA A 39 5.62 -20.32 -4.86
CA ALA A 39 4.60 -21.07 -4.16
C ALA A 39 5.07 -21.53 -2.77
N ALA A 40 6.34 -21.93 -2.65
CA ALA A 40 6.94 -22.37 -1.39
C ALA A 40 6.89 -21.29 -0.27
N HIS A 41 6.90 -20.00 -0.63
CA HIS A 41 6.74 -18.89 0.31
C HIS A 41 5.40 -18.89 1.05
N ARG A 42 4.37 -19.60 0.54
CA ARG A 42 3.08 -19.74 1.24
C ARG A 42 3.23 -20.47 2.57
N ALA A 43 4.09 -21.49 2.64
CA ALA A 43 4.35 -22.23 3.87
C ALA A 43 5.11 -21.38 4.91
N VAL A 44 6.05 -20.56 4.45
CA VAL A 44 6.75 -19.55 5.28
C VAL A 44 5.75 -18.56 5.86
N LEU A 45 4.87 -18.02 5.02
CA LEU A 45 3.82 -17.07 5.41
C LEU A 45 2.85 -17.65 6.45
N ASN A 46 2.43 -18.91 6.28
CA ASN A 46 1.57 -19.60 7.23
C ASN A 46 2.25 -19.81 8.59
N THR A 47 3.55 -20.15 8.58
CA THR A 47 4.33 -20.31 9.81
C THR A 47 4.40 -19.00 10.59
N PHE A 48 4.78 -17.90 9.94
CA PHE A 48 4.84 -16.59 10.58
C PHE A 48 3.47 -16.09 11.02
N GLN A 49 2.41 -16.35 10.26
CA GLN A 49 1.05 -16.03 10.69
C GLN A 49 0.68 -16.75 11.97
N ALA A 50 1.01 -18.04 12.11
CA ALA A 50 0.76 -18.79 13.33
C ALA A 50 1.54 -18.22 14.52
N ILE A 51 2.83 -17.89 14.33
CA ILE A 51 3.67 -17.24 15.34
C ILE A 51 3.05 -15.90 15.76
N LEU A 52 2.72 -15.04 14.81
CA LEU A 52 2.14 -13.73 15.06
C LEU A 52 0.79 -13.83 15.78
N ARG A 53 -0.08 -14.75 15.36
CA ARG A 53 -1.39 -14.98 16.02
C ARG A 53 -1.25 -15.31 17.50
N ILE A 54 -0.25 -16.13 17.85
CA ILE A 54 0.01 -16.49 19.25
C ILE A 54 0.53 -15.27 20.01
N ARG A 55 1.51 -14.55 19.44
CA ARG A 55 2.18 -13.42 20.11
C ARG A 55 1.31 -12.17 20.24
N LEU A 56 0.34 -12.00 19.35
CA LEU A 56 -0.60 -10.89 19.35
C LEU A 56 -1.92 -11.23 20.06
N ARG A 57 -2.05 -12.42 20.67
CA ARG A 57 -3.26 -12.80 21.42
C ARG A 57 -3.56 -11.75 22.49
N GLY A 58 -4.78 -11.21 22.47
CA GLY A 58 -5.22 -10.15 23.39
C GLY A 58 -4.74 -8.75 23.04
N LYS A 59 -3.90 -8.58 22.01
CA LYS A 59 -3.50 -7.25 21.50
C LYS A 59 -4.45 -6.82 20.37
N ASN A 60 -4.81 -5.54 20.32
CA ASN A 60 -5.62 -5.00 19.23
C ASN A 60 -4.75 -4.60 18.02
N VAL A 61 -4.21 -5.61 17.35
CA VAL A 61 -3.34 -5.43 16.16
C VAL A 61 -3.95 -6.17 14.98
N VAL A 62 -4.11 -5.48 13.86
CA VAL A 62 -4.58 -6.12 12.62
C VAL A 62 -3.40 -6.75 11.91
N VAL A 63 -3.53 -8.03 11.53
CA VAL A 63 -2.51 -8.76 10.77
C VAL A 63 -3.05 -9.10 9.39
N ALA A 64 -2.40 -8.58 8.35
CA ALA A 64 -2.70 -8.92 6.96
C ALA A 64 -1.54 -9.69 6.34
N GLN A 65 -1.87 -10.64 5.46
CA GLN A 65 -0.90 -11.40 4.69
C GLN A 65 -0.75 -10.81 3.29
N ARG A 66 0.47 -10.81 2.77
CA ARG A 66 0.77 -10.42 1.39
C ARG A 66 1.67 -11.48 0.77
N HIS A 67 1.18 -12.12 -0.28
CA HIS A 67 1.97 -12.99 -1.15
C HIS A 67 2.14 -12.30 -2.49
N LYS A 68 3.39 -12.09 -2.90
CA LYS A 68 3.68 -11.27 -4.07
C LYS A 68 3.39 -12.01 -5.36
N ARG A 69 2.67 -11.34 -6.26
CA ARG A 69 2.24 -11.90 -7.54
C ARG A 69 3.41 -12.01 -8.51
N LYS A 70 3.30 -12.97 -9.44
CA LYS A 70 4.31 -13.28 -10.46
C LYS A 70 4.68 -12.04 -11.29
N ASN A 71 3.70 -11.31 -11.82
CA ASN A 71 3.96 -10.12 -12.65
C ASN A 71 4.71 -9.03 -11.86
N THR A 72 4.29 -8.75 -10.61
CA THR A 72 4.99 -7.78 -9.75
C THR A 72 6.44 -8.20 -9.41
N ILE A 73 6.73 -9.50 -9.38
CA ILE A 73 8.11 -10.02 -9.24
C ILE A 73 8.89 -9.69 -10.52
N PHE A 74 8.31 -9.95 -11.69
CA PHE A 74 8.94 -9.71 -12.98
C PHE A 74 9.22 -8.22 -13.22
N ASP A 75 8.24 -7.36 -12.95
CA ASP A 75 8.37 -5.90 -13.03
C ASP A 75 9.48 -5.39 -12.10
N LYS A 76 9.60 -5.96 -10.89
CA LYS A 76 10.68 -5.62 -9.95
C LYS A 76 12.05 -6.06 -10.46
N LEU A 77 12.16 -7.23 -11.09
CA LEU A 77 13.41 -7.71 -11.69
C LEU A 77 13.85 -6.82 -12.86
N GLN A 78 12.91 -6.30 -13.66
CA GLN A 78 13.19 -5.35 -14.74
C GLN A 78 13.63 -3.99 -14.20
N ARG A 79 12.89 -3.43 -13.24
CA ARG A 79 13.16 -2.11 -12.66
C ARG A 79 14.44 -2.05 -11.82
N LEU A 80 14.88 -3.17 -11.25
CA LEU A 80 16.06 -3.25 -10.40
C LEU A 80 17.09 -4.23 -11.00
N PRO A 81 18.01 -3.77 -11.86
CA PRO A 81 18.92 -4.64 -12.61
C PRO A 81 19.83 -5.52 -11.74
N LYS A 82 20.14 -5.08 -10.51
CA LYS A 82 20.97 -5.84 -9.54
C LYS A 82 20.16 -6.80 -8.66
N MET A 83 18.83 -6.83 -8.78
CA MET A 83 17.96 -7.68 -7.95
C MET A 83 18.15 -9.15 -8.30
N GLN A 84 18.50 -9.97 -7.31
CA GLN A 84 18.54 -11.42 -7.47
C GLN A 84 17.25 -12.02 -6.93
N LEU A 85 16.59 -12.86 -7.72
CA LEU A 85 15.26 -13.37 -7.39
C LEU A 85 15.23 -14.12 -6.05
N ALA A 86 16.19 -15.00 -5.80
CA ALA A 86 16.29 -15.75 -4.54
C ALA A 86 16.60 -14.86 -3.32
N ARG A 87 16.96 -13.59 -3.51
CA ARG A 87 17.18 -12.58 -2.46
C ARG A 87 16.07 -11.52 -2.40
N MET A 88 14.94 -11.75 -3.05
CA MET A 88 13.81 -10.83 -3.00
C MET A 88 13.08 -10.97 -1.67
N ASP A 89 13.28 -9.98 -0.78
CA ASP A 89 12.79 -10.01 0.60
C ASP A 89 11.25 -10.01 0.74
N ASP A 90 10.54 -9.45 -0.25
CA ASP A 90 9.11 -9.12 -0.17
C ASP A 90 8.20 -10.09 -0.95
N VAL A 91 8.63 -11.35 -1.15
CA VAL A 91 7.78 -12.38 -1.82
C VAL A 91 6.69 -12.91 -0.90
N ALA A 92 7.00 -13.12 0.38
CA ALA A 92 6.02 -13.26 1.45
C ALA A 92 6.17 -12.09 2.41
N GLY A 93 5.05 -11.61 2.94
CA GLY A 93 5.08 -10.63 4.01
C GLY A 93 3.85 -10.64 4.90
N CYS A 94 4.05 -10.26 6.16
CA CYS A 94 2.97 -9.96 7.08
C CYS A 94 2.98 -8.47 7.40
N ARG A 95 1.82 -7.83 7.31
CA ARG A 95 1.62 -6.45 7.72
C ARG A 95 0.92 -6.43 9.06
N LEU A 96 1.51 -5.76 10.04
CA LEU A 96 0.99 -5.56 11.37
C LEU A 96 0.61 -4.09 11.53
N ILE A 97 -0.65 -3.83 11.86
CA ILE A 97 -1.21 -2.48 11.97
C ILE A 97 -1.58 -2.22 13.44
N PHE A 98 -0.86 -1.29 14.06
CA PHE A 98 -0.96 -0.93 15.47
C PHE A 98 -1.74 0.37 15.66
N ARG A 99 -2.27 0.60 16.87
CA ARG A 99 -2.96 1.86 17.19
C ARG A 99 -1.99 3.02 17.38
N SER A 100 -0.80 2.76 17.91
CA SER A 100 0.23 3.77 18.18
C SER A 100 1.64 3.28 17.81
N ILE A 101 2.56 4.23 17.66
CA ILE A 101 3.99 3.97 17.46
C ILE A 101 4.59 3.25 18.68
N GLU A 102 4.14 3.61 19.88
CA GLU A 102 4.60 2.98 21.12
C GLU A 102 4.25 1.48 21.17
N GLU A 103 2.98 1.12 20.92
CA GLU A 103 2.56 -0.29 20.86
C GLU A 103 3.34 -1.08 19.80
N MET A 104 3.63 -0.44 18.66
CA MET A 104 4.42 -1.01 17.58
C MET A 104 5.84 -1.33 18.04
N HIS A 105 6.55 -0.36 18.64
CA HIS A 105 7.91 -0.58 19.15
C HIS A 105 7.93 -1.61 20.27
N ASN A 106 7.02 -1.54 21.23
CA ASN A 106 6.92 -2.52 22.31
C ASN A 106 6.79 -3.95 21.78
N PHE A 107 5.88 -4.18 20.82
CA PHE A 107 5.74 -5.49 20.19
C PHE A 107 6.98 -5.90 19.38
N ARG A 108 7.56 -4.98 18.59
CA ARG A 108 8.73 -5.26 17.77
C ARG A 108 9.92 -5.68 18.63
N ASP A 109 10.13 -5.01 19.75
CA ASP A 109 11.20 -5.27 20.71
C ASP A 109 11.02 -6.63 21.40
N GLU A 110 9.80 -6.95 21.81
CA GLU A 110 9.43 -8.29 22.32
C GLU A 110 9.67 -9.37 21.27
N PHE A 111 9.29 -9.11 20.01
CA PHE A 111 9.43 -10.06 18.90
C PHE A 111 10.90 -10.33 18.58
N HIS A 112 11.76 -9.32 18.61
CA HIS A 112 13.20 -9.46 18.39
C HIS A 112 13.90 -10.26 19.50
N LYS A 113 13.42 -10.14 20.74
CA LYS A 113 13.92 -10.91 21.90
C LYS A 113 13.36 -12.34 21.95
N ALA A 114 12.34 -12.65 21.15
CA ALA A 114 11.68 -13.94 21.19
C ALA A 114 12.63 -15.07 20.80
N ARG A 115 12.47 -16.24 21.42
CA ARG A 115 13.21 -17.44 21.05
C ARG A 115 12.53 -18.13 19.88
N PHE A 116 13.19 -18.13 18.73
CA PHE A 116 12.83 -18.83 17.51
C PHE A 116 14.05 -18.87 16.57
N ASN A 117 14.09 -19.83 15.65
CA ASN A 117 15.30 -20.08 14.84
C ASN A 117 15.45 -19.11 13.66
N HIS A 118 14.39 -18.39 13.29
CA HIS A 118 14.41 -17.44 12.17
C HIS A 118 15.40 -16.30 12.45
N LYS A 119 16.16 -15.90 11.42
CA LYS A 119 17.22 -14.90 11.58
C LYS A 119 16.85 -13.60 10.89
N MET A 120 16.90 -12.49 11.61
CA MET A 120 16.78 -11.17 11.00
C MET A 120 18.00 -10.89 10.11
N ARG A 121 17.77 -10.42 8.88
CA ARG A 121 18.80 -10.26 7.84
C ARG A 121 19.29 -8.84 7.66
N ASN A 122 18.45 -7.86 7.99
CA ASN A 122 18.83 -6.46 8.00
C ASN A 122 19.20 -6.01 9.41
N GLU A 123 20.03 -4.99 9.50
CA GLU A 123 20.17 -4.22 10.73
C GLU A 123 18.82 -3.62 11.12
N ARG A 124 18.61 -3.50 12.44
CA ARG A 124 17.34 -3.08 13.04
C ARG A 124 16.82 -1.78 12.43
N ASP A 125 17.68 -0.80 12.22
CA ASP A 125 17.22 0.53 11.80
C ASP A 125 17.27 0.73 10.29
N LYS A 126 17.80 -0.25 9.52
CA LYS A 126 18.03 -0.11 8.08
C LYS A 126 16.79 0.35 7.30
N TYR A 127 15.63 -0.18 7.67
CA TYR A 127 14.34 0.13 7.05
C TYR A 127 13.34 0.72 8.06
N ASP A 128 13.83 1.53 8.99
CA ASP A 128 13.00 2.34 9.86
C ASP A 128 12.68 3.69 9.17
N TYR A 129 11.52 3.74 8.50
CA TYR A 129 11.05 4.94 7.81
C TYR A 129 10.19 5.85 8.70
N ILE A 130 10.15 5.59 10.02
CA ILE A 130 9.56 6.52 10.98
C ILE A 130 10.63 7.51 11.42
N THR A 131 11.82 7.00 11.77
CA THR A 131 13.00 7.81 12.13
C THR A 131 13.70 8.42 10.92
N ARG A 132 13.66 7.73 9.76
CA ARG A 132 14.20 8.20 8.48
C ARG A 132 13.12 8.20 7.40
N PRO A 133 12.16 9.16 7.45
CA PRO A 133 11.06 9.21 6.49
C PRO A 133 11.57 9.36 5.06
N LYS A 134 10.92 8.68 4.10
CA LYS A 134 11.23 8.89 2.68
C LYS A 134 10.71 10.23 2.21
N ASN A 135 11.40 10.84 1.24
CA ASN A 135 10.92 12.05 0.55
C ASN A 135 9.56 11.86 -0.12
N THR A 136 9.15 10.61 -0.39
CA THR A 136 7.82 10.28 -0.91
C THR A 136 6.72 10.37 0.15
N GLY A 137 7.06 10.56 1.43
CA GLY A 137 6.14 10.48 2.56
C GLY A 137 5.91 9.06 3.10
N TYR A 138 6.59 8.03 2.58
CA TYR A 138 6.40 6.67 3.10
C TYR A 138 6.93 6.51 4.53
N ARG A 139 6.10 5.94 5.42
CA ARG A 139 6.41 5.70 6.83
C ARG A 139 6.00 4.29 7.27
N GLY A 140 6.71 3.76 8.26
CA GLY A 140 6.60 2.39 8.77
C GLY A 140 7.98 1.73 8.92
N ILE A 141 8.02 0.53 9.48
CA ILE A 141 9.27 -0.22 9.72
C ILE A 141 9.22 -1.57 9.01
N HIS A 142 10.30 -1.99 8.36
CA HIS A 142 10.41 -3.32 7.73
C HIS A 142 11.51 -4.17 8.37
N ASP A 143 11.17 -5.38 8.77
CA ASP A 143 12.14 -6.40 9.18
C ASP A 143 12.09 -7.58 8.21
N VAL A 144 13.25 -8.00 7.73
CA VAL A 144 13.38 -9.16 6.84
C VAL A 144 13.95 -10.33 7.64
N TYR A 145 13.20 -11.43 7.68
CA TYR A 145 13.62 -12.66 8.32
C TYR A 145 13.94 -13.74 7.28
N GLU A 146 15.04 -14.45 7.53
CA GLU A 146 15.36 -15.72 6.87
C GLU A 146 14.68 -16.86 7.63
N TYR A 147 13.89 -17.65 6.90
CA TYR A 147 13.18 -18.80 7.41
C TYR A 147 14.15 -19.92 7.79
N ASP A 148 13.94 -20.46 8.98
CA ASP A 148 14.71 -21.58 9.53
C ASP A 148 13.86 -22.30 10.58
N VAL A 149 13.68 -23.61 10.41
CA VAL A 149 12.93 -24.47 11.34
C VAL A 149 13.61 -25.83 11.45
N ASN A 150 13.36 -26.51 12.57
CA ASN A 150 13.90 -27.85 12.80
C ASN A 150 12.99 -28.97 12.27
N SER A 151 11.77 -28.66 11.83
CA SER A 151 10.83 -29.68 11.34
C SER A 151 11.23 -30.21 9.97
N GLU A 152 11.13 -31.53 9.75
CA GLU A 152 11.45 -32.16 8.47
C GLU A 152 10.68 -31.53 7.30
N ALA A 153 9.38 -31.24 7.52
CA ALA A 153 8.53 -30.61 6.51
C ALA A 153 8.98 -29.19 6.11
N GLY A 154 9.74 -28.50 6.97
CA GLY A 154 10.19 -27.13 6.72
C GLY A 154 11.67 -26.99 6.36
N LYS A 155 12.48 -28.06 6.49
CA LYS A 155 13.92 -28.01 6.18
C LYS A 155 14.22 -27.56 4.75
N GLY A 156 13.44 -28.02 3.77
CA GLY A 156 13.59 -27.59 2.37
C GLY A 156 13.29 -26.11 2.13
N LEU A 157 12.54 -25.47 3.01
CA LEU A 157 12.18 -24.04 2.92
C LEU A 157 13.23 -23.13 3.57
N LYS A 158 14.25 -23.70 4.21
CA LYS A 158 15.30 -22.95 4.89
C LYS A 158 15.98 -21.98 3.92
N GLY A 159 16.13 -20.73 4.34
CA GLY A 159 16.75 -19.71 3.53
C GLY A 159 15.81 -18.89 2.65
N LEU A 160 14.50 -19.21 2.62
CA LEU A 160 13.47 -18.33 2.05
C LEU A 160 13.25 -17.11 2.96
N TYR A 161 12.83 -15.99 2.37
CA TYR A 161 12.68 -14.72 3.10
C TYR A 161 11.21 -14.37 3.35
N ILE A 162 10.99 -13.62 4.42
CA ILE A 162 9.71 -12.99 4.72
C ILE A 162 9.92 -11.60 5.31
N GLU A 163 9.11 -10.66 4.83
CA GLU A 163 9.09 -9.28 5.32
C GLU A 163 7.97 -9.08 6.37
N LEU A 164 8.32 -8.53 7.53
CA LEU A 164 7.37 -8.02 8.50
C LEU A 164 7.29 -6.50 8.36
N GLN A 165 6.11 -5.99 7.97
CA GLN A 165 5.83 -4.57 7.87
C GLN A 165 5.07 -4.11 9.10
N TYR A 166 5.66 -3.22 9.89
CA TYR A 166 5.04 -2.59 11.05
C TYR A 166 4.54 -1.20 10.67
N ARG A 167 3.26 -0.93 10.93
CA ARG A 167 2.57 0.32 10.57
C ARG A 167 1.63 0.75 11.68
N THR A 168 1.43 2.04 11.87
CA THR A 168 0.26 2.54 12.61
C THR A 168 -0.97 2.54 11.69
N LEU A 169 -2.15 2.76 12.25
CA LEU A 169 -3.36 3.07 11.48
C LEU A 169 -3.14 4.26 10.53
N VAL A 170 -2.39 5.28 10.98
CA VAL A 170 -2.06 6.47 10.17
C VAL A 170 -1.16 6.09 8.99
N HIS A 171 -0.08 5.33 9.21
CA HIS A 171 0.81 4.86 8.13
C HIS A 171 0.06 3.97 7.14
N HIS A 172 -0.86 3.14 7.64
CA HIS A 172 -1.66 2.27 6.79
C HIS A 172 -2.62 3.06 5.92
N ALA A 173 -3.38 3.99 6.49
CA ALA A 173 -4.32 4.84 5.76
C ALA A 173 -3.61 5.65 4.67
N TRP A 174 -2.48 6.28 5.00
CA TRP A 174 -1.66 7.01 4.03
C TRP A 174 -1.17 6.11 2.89
N ALA A 175 -0.59 4.95 3.22
CA ALA A 175 -0.03 4.06 2.20
C ALA A 175 -1.12 3.46 1.28
N THR A 176 -2.31 3.21 1.83
CA THR A 176 -3.45 2.79 1.03
C THR A 176 -3.96 3.91 0.13
N ALA A 177 -4.02 5.16 0.63
CA ALA A 177 -4.39 6.30 -0.19
C ALA A 177 -3.41 6.51 -1.37
N VAL A 178 -2.10 6.29 -1.17
CA VAL A 178 -1.12 6.31 -2.26
C VAL A 178 -1.41 5.23 -3.31
N GLU A 179 -1.80 4.02 -2.90
CA GLU A 179 -2.18 2.95 -3.84
C GLU A 179 -3.45 3.34 -4.65
N VAL A 180 -4.43 4.01 -4.03
CA VAL A 180 -5.64 4.55 -4.70
C VAL A 180 -5.28 5.65 -5.70
N VAL A 181 -4.45 6.61 -5.28
CA VAL A 181 -3.98 7.71 -6.14
C VAL A 181 -3.22 7.17 -7.34
N GLY A 182 -2.32 6.20 -7.15
CA GLY A 182 -1.60 5.56 -8.25
C GLY A 182 -2.54 5.01 -9.33
N PHE A 183 -3.61 4.33 -8.92
CA PHE A 183 -4.62 3.82 -9.83
C PHE A 183 -5.37 4.94 -10.58
N ILE A 184 -5.76 6.00 -9.88
CA ILE A 184 -6.43 7.18 -10.45
C ILE A 184 -5.54 7.83 -11.52
N THR A 185 -4.23 7.95 -11.25
CA THR A 185 -3.27 8.54 -12.19
C THR A 185 -2.98 7.65 -13.40
N GLU A 186 -2.86 6.32 -13.22
CA GLU A 186 -2.64 5.39 -14.33
C GLU A 186 -3.83 5.32 -15.30
N SER A 187 -5.04 5.61 -14.82
CA SER A 187 -6.27 5.51 -15.60
C SER A 187 -6.63 6.78 -16.37
N GLN A 188 -5.86 7.87 -16.23
CA GLN A 188 -6.21 9.17 -16.76
C GLN A 188 -5.18 9.67 -17.81
N PRO A 189 -5.51 9.63 -19.12
CA PRO A 189 -4.60 9.98 -20.20
C PRO A 189 -4.07 11.42 -20.18
N LYS A 190 -4.81 12.34 -19.53
CA LYS A 190 -4.44 13.76 -19.41
C LYS A 190 -3.27 14.03 -18.46
N PHE A 191 -2.91 13.06 -17.62
CA PHE A 191 -1.74 13.19 -16.74
C PHE A 191 -0.56 12.51 -17.40
N GLU A 192 0.38 13.33 -17.87
CA GLU A 192 1.61 12.85 -18.47
C GLU A 192 2.41 11.98 -17.48
N LYS A 193 3.13 11.01 -18.03
CA LYS A 193 4.07 10.18 -17.27
C LYS A 193 5.19 11.07 -16.72
N GLY A 194 5.04 11.55 -15.49
CA GLY A 194 5.95 12.53 -14.87
C GLY A 194 5.26 13.61 -14.04
N ASP A 195 3.93 13.66 -13.98
CA ASP A 195 3.21 14.57 -13.08
C ASP A 195 3.51 14.25 -11.61
N ASP A 196 4.30 15.10 -10.98
CA ASP A 196 4.77 14.97 -9.61
C ASP A 196 3.81 15.58 -8.57
N ARG A 197 2.71 16.23 -8.99
CA ARG A 197 1.78 16.92 -8.07
C ARG A 197 1.14 15.95 -7.09
N TYR A 198 0.66 14.80 -7.56
CA TYR A 198 0.11 13.76 -6.69
C TYR A 198 1.16 13.21 -5.71
N ARG A 199 2.40 13.01 -6.17
CA ARG A 199 3.49 12.55 -5.32
C ARG A 199 3.80 13.58 -4.23
N LEU A 200 3.82 14.86 -4.58
CA LEU A 200 4.10 15.97 -3.67
C LEU A 200 2.94 16.19 -2.69
N ALA A 201 1.69 16.17 -3.15
CA ALA A 201 0.49 16.23 -2.31
C ALA A 201 0.49 15.09 -1.26
N MET A 202 0.83 13.86 -1.67
CA MET A 202 0.94 12.75 -0.73
C MET A 202 2.12 12.90 0.23
N ALA A 203 3.23 13.50 -0.19
CA ALA A 203 4.34 13.80 0.72
C ALA A 203 3.94 14.85 1.77
N TYR A 204 3.26 15.94 1.38
CA TYR A 204 2.70 16.93 2.31
C TYR A 204 1.66 16.32 3.25
N ALA A 205 0.77 15.48 2.73
CA ALA A 205 -0.19 14.74 3.54
C ALA A 205 0.51 13.87 4.59
N SER A 206 1.62 13.22 4.25
CA SER A 206 2.40 12.43 5.22
C SER A 206 2.97 13.30 6.34
N GLU A 207 3.50 14.49 6.01
CA GLU A 207 3.99 15.46 7.00
C GLU A 207 2.86 15.94 7.92
N ILE A 208 1.71 16.31 7.35
CA ILE A 208 0.52 16.74 8.10
C ILE A 208 0.10 15.65 9.08
N LEU A 209 0.03 14.40 8.61
CA LEU A 209 -0.36 13.25 9.43
C LEU A 209 0.66 12.95 10.55
N ALA A 210 1.96 13.03 10.25
CA ALA A 210 3.02 12.83 11.24
C ALA A 210 2.91 13.84 12.38
N ARG A 211 2.74 15.13 12.06
CA ARG A 211 2.64 16.21 13.06
C ARG A 211 1.36 16.10 13.88
N SER A 212 0.23 15.91 13.20
CA SER A 212 -1.08 16.00 13.83
C SER A 212 -1.47 14.76 14.64
N HIS A 213 -1.10 13.56 14.21
CA HIS A 213 -1.55 12.30 14.85
C HIS A 213 -0.46 11.58 15.63
N GLU A 214 0.82 11.87 15.34
CA GLU A 214 1.93 11.10 15.91
C GLU A 214 2.99 11.98 16.59
N ASN A 215 2.82 13.30 16.57
CA ASN A 215 3.75 14.28 17.14
C ASN A 215 5.19 14.10 16.63
N LEU A 216 5.33 13.77 15.35
CA LEU A 216 6.61 13.60 14.66
C LEU A 216 6.68 14.51 13.43
N LYS A 217 7.89 14.68 12.91
CA LYS A 217 8.13 15.28 11.59
C LYS A 217 8.29 14.17 10.55
N GLY A 218 7.97 14.48 9.30
CA GLY A 218 8.06 13.57 8.17
C GLY A 218 9.07 14.10 7.13
N PRO A 219 8.71 14.10 5.82
CA PRO A 219 9.62 14.52 4.75
C PRO A 219 9.95 16.02 4.72
N PHE A 220 9.20 16.88 5.41
CA PHE A 220 9.37 18.34 5.41
C PHE A 220 9.52 18.89 6.83
N PRO A 221 10.58 18.52 7.58
CA PRO A 221 10.70 18.87 9.00
C PRO A 221 10.78 20.38 9.25
N ASP A 222 11.41 21.12 8.33
CA ASP A 222 11.73 22.55 8.48
C ASP A 222 10.59 23.48 8.03
N MET A 223 9.58 22.97 7.32
CA MET A 223 8.42 23.79 6.92
C MET A 223 7.58 24.15 8.15
N SER A 224 7.11 25.39 8.23
CA SER A 224 6.12 25.77 9.25
C SER A 224 4.79 25.06 9.01
N ASP A 225 3.95 24.92 10.04
CA ASP A 225 2.61 24.34 9.87
C ASP A 225 1.75 25.15 8.88
N ARG A 226 1.91 26.48 8.88
CA ARG A 226 1.23 27.38 7.94
C ARG A 226 1.64 27.12 6.49
N ASP A 227 2.94 27.07 6.23
CA ASP A 227 3.46 26.91 4.85
C ASP A 227 3.16 25.51 4.32
N LEU A 228 3.23 24.49 5.18
CA LEU A 228 2.85 23.12 4.85
C LEU A 228 1.37 23.03 4.43
N LEU A 229 0.47 23.65 5.20
CA LEU A 229 -0.95 23.65 4.88
C LEU A 229 -1.23 24.45 3.60
N ALA A 230 -0.60 25.62 3.42
CA ALA A 230 -0.75 26.42 2.21
C ALA A 230 -0.31 25.63 0.98
N ALA A 231 0.87 25.01 1.01
CA ALA A 231 1.38 24.22 -0.11
C ALA A 231 0.53 22.97 -0.40
N PHE A 232 -0.01 22.31 0.64
CA PHE A 232 -0.94 21.20 0.44
C PHE A 232 -2.24 21.67 -0.23
N LEU A 233 -2.84 22.75 0.27
CA LEU A 233 -4.11 23.28 -0.24
C LEU A 233 -3.99 23.81 -1.67
N GLU A 234 -2.88 24.47 -2.01
CA GLU A 234 -2.60 24.94 -3.37
C GLU A 234 -2.59 23.76 -4.35
N ILE A 235 -1.84 22.69 -4.04
CA ILE A 235 -1.82 21.51 -4.90
C ILE A 235 -3.18 20.81 -4.92
N ASP A 236 -3.84 20.66 -3.77
CA ASP A 236 -5.16 20.02 -3.68
C ASP A 236 -6.22 20.75 -4.51
N GLN A 237 -6.13 22.08 -4.64
CA GLN A 237 -7.01 22.88 -5.52
C GLN A 237 -6.76 22.60 -7.01
N ASP A 238 -5.52 22.28 -7.40
CA ASP A 238 -5.17 22.00 -8.79
C ASP A 238 -5.57 20.60 -9.24
N ILE A 239 -5.48 19.62 -8.34
CA ILE A 239 -5.70 18.20 -8.66
C ILE A 239 -6.95 17.59 -8.01
N PHE A 240 -7.68 18.38 -7.20
CA PHE A 240 -8.91 18.00 -6.50
C PHE A 240 -8.80 16.72 -5.65
N LEU A 241 -7.60 16.38 -5.17
CA LEU A 241 -7.29 15.09 -4.54
C LEU A 241 -8.26 14.73 -3.40
N MET A 242 -8.48 15.64 -2.45
CA MET A 242 -9.36 15.40 -1.31
C MET A 242 -10.82 15.26 -1.73
N GLN A 243 -11.26 15.98 -2.76
CA GLN A 243 -12.61 15.86 -3.31
C GLN A 243 -12.79 14.51 -4.00
N THR A 244 -11.85 14.11 -4.85
CA THR A 244 -11.85 12.79 -5.50
C THR A 244 -11.93 11.67 -4.45
N LEU A 245 -11.08 11.71 -3.42
CA LEU A 245 -11.04 10.70 -2.35
C LEU A 245 -12.33 10.71 -1.51
N ARG A 246 -12.92 11.88 -1.24
CA ARG A 246 -14.19 12.00 -0.51
C ARG A 246 -15.34 11.39 -1.30
N GLY A 247 -15.45 11.71 -2.58
CA GLY A 247 -16.56 11.22 -3.37
C GLY A 247 -16.44 9.71 -3.66
N LEU A 248 -15.23 9.18 -3.84
CA LEU A 248 -15.00 7.72 -3.85
C LEU A 248 -15.66 7.01 -2.66
N ASN A 249 -15.59 7.58 -1.45
CA ASN A 249 -16.20 7.01 -0.25
C ASN A 249 -17.74 6.98 -0.28
N GLN A 250 -18.37 7.84 -1.08
CA GLN A 250 -19.82 7.97 -1.22
C GLN A 250 -20.37 7.03 -2.32
N ALA A 251 -19.60 6.77 -3.38
CA ALA A 251 -19.98 5.90 -4.50
C ALA A 251 -20.13 4.40 -4.17
N LYS A 252 -19.80 3.99 -2.93
CA LYS A 252 -19.76 2.59 -2.51
C LYS A 252 -21.07 1.81 -2.77
N SER A 253 -22.22 2.49 -2.75
CA SER A 253 -23.54 1.88 -2.97
C SER A 253 -24.01 1.90 -4.43
N SER A 254 -23.38 2.68 -5.31
CA SER A 254 -23.85 2.95 -6.68
C SER A 254 -22.95 2.38 -7.78
N ILE A 255 -21.73 1.94 -7.46
CA ILE A 255 -20.87 1.25 -8.42
C ILE A 255 -21.42 -0.15 -8.70
N SER A 256 -22.08 -0.30 -9.86
CA SER A 256 -22.49 -1.61 -10.36
C SER A 256 -21.26 -2.48 -10.71
N ASP A 257 -21.40 -3.81 -10.75
CA ASP A 257 -20.36 -4.74 -11.22
C ASP A 257 -19.94 -4.54 -12.71
N LYS A 258 -20.39 -3.45 -13.35
CA LYS A 258 -19.96 -3.08 -14.69
C LYS A 258 -18.50 -2.62 -14.70
N LYS A 259 -17.92 -2.89 -15.86
CA LYS A 259 -16.50 -2.95 -16.14
C LYS A 259 -15.81 -1.58 -16.03
N ASN A 260 -16.35 -0.52 -16.63
CA ASN A 260 -15.75 0.83 -16.58
C ASN A 260 -16.69 1.81 -15.88
N ASN A 261 -16.19 2.69 -15.01
CA ASN A 261 -16.98 3.68 -14.29
C ASN A 261 -16.34 5.06 -14.40
N ILE A 262 -17.10 6.07 -14.79
CA ILE A 262 -16.71 7.47 -14.70
C ILE A 262 -17.33 8.04 -13.43
N LEU A 263 -16.49 8.63 -12.60
CA LEU A 263 -16.86 9.38 -11.42
C LEU A 263 -16.83 10.86 -11.78
N ILE A 264 -17.96 11.54 -11.63
CA ILE A 264 -18.12 12.95 -11.96
C ILE A 264 -18.41 13.67 -10.65
N PHE A 265 -17.46 14.47 -10.18
CA PHE A 265 -17.59 15.29 -8.99
C PHE A 265 -17.93 16.71 -9.40
N SER A 266 -19.08 17.20 -8.94
CA SER A 266 -19.48 18.58 -9.15
C SER A 266 -18.74 19.53 -8.18
N PRO A 267 -18.62 20.83 -8.50
CA PRO A 267 -17.98 21.83 -7.63
C PRO A 267 -18.56 21.90 -6.21
N ASP A 268 -19.84 21.59 -6.05
CA ASP A 268 -20.56 21.54 -4.77
C ASP A 268 -20.43 20.19 -4.03
N GLY A 269 -19.70 19.24 -4.63
CA GLY A 269 -19.31 17.99 -3.98
C GLY A 269 -20.28 16.82 -4.18
N GLU A 270 -21.29 16.95 -5.04
CA GLU A 270 -22.09 15.80 -5.46
C GLU A 270 -21.28 14.87 -6.35
N LEU A 271 -21.54 13.57 -6.20
CA LEU A 271 -20.94 12.54 -7.05
C LEU A 271 -21.99 11.89 -7.93
N THR A 272 -21.76 11.98 -9.24
CA THR A 272 -22.49 11.20 -10.25
C THR A 272 -21.59 10.09 -10.79
N VAL A 273 -22.09 8.85 -10.81
CA VAL A 273 -21.38 7.71 -11.38
C VAL A 273 -22.04 7.31 -12.69
N LYS A 274 -21.30 7.34 -13.80
CA LYS A 274 -21.72 6.73 -15.06
C LYS A 274 -20.98 5.41 -15.28
N SER A 275 -21.70 4.32 -15.56
CA SER A 275 -21.10 2.99 -15.76
C SER A 275 -21.24 2.50 -17.21
N TYR A 276 -20.14 1.99 -17.76
CA TYR A 276 -20.04 1.53 -19.15
C TYR A 276 -19.59 0.08 -19.22
N ARG A 277 -20.02 -0.60 -20.29
CA ARG A 277 -19.56 -1.96 -20.61
C ARG A 277 -18.25 -1.94 -21.40
N ASP A 278 -18.14 -1.02 -22.36
CA ASP A 278 -16.99 -0.86 -23.24
C ASP A 278 -16.06 0.27 -22.76
N ALA A 279 -14.74 0.12 -22.96
CA ALA A 279 -13.76 1.11 -22.54
C ALA A 279 -13.68 2.30 -23.51
N THR A 280 -13.92 2.09 -24.80
CA THR A 280 -13.95 3.11 -25.84
C THR A 280 -15.11 4.07 -25.61
N ASP A 281 -16.28 3.53 -25.26
CA ASP A 281 -17.46 4.34 -24.90
C ASP A 281 -17.20 5.18 -23.67
N ALA A 282 -16.56 4.60 -22.65
CA ALA A 282 -16.21 5.32 -21.43
C ALA A 282 -15.18 6.43 -21.71
N LEU A 283 -14.18 6.19 -22.55
CA LEU A 283 -13.19 7.21 -22.92
C LEU A 283 -13.80 8.35 -23.74
N ARG A 284 -14.71 8.03 -24.67
CA ARG A 284 -15.42 9.04 -25.46
C ARG A 284 -16.31 9.92 -24.58
N ASP A 285 -17.15 9.32 -23.74
CA ASP A 285 -18.01 10.09 -22.83
C ASP A 285 -17.16 10.83 -21.78
N LEU A 286 -15.99 10.29 -21.36
CA LEU A 286 -15.03 11.04 -20.52
C LEU A 286 -14.60 12.35 -21.20
N PHE A 287 -14.16 12.31 -22.46
CA PHE A 287 -13.72 13.51 -23.16
C PHE A 287 -14.86 14.51 -23.40
N GLU A 288 -16.07 14.02 -23.68
CA GLU A 288 -17.27 14.86 -23.80
C GLU A 288 -17.61 15.53 -22.47
N LEU A 289 -17.63 14.76 -21.38
CA LEU A 289 -17.89 15.27 -20.04
C LEU A 289 -16.83 16.27 -19.58
N GLU A 290 -15.55 16.03 -19.84
CA GLU A 290 -14.47 16.98 -19.48
C GLU A 290 -14.62 18.31 -20.22
N LYS A 291 -15.12 18.28 -21.46
CA LYS A 291 -15.39 19.47 -22.25
C LYS A 291 -16.66 20.20 -21.79
N ASP A 292 -17.72 19.45 -21.52
CA ASP A 292 -19.04 20.00 -21.18
C ASP A 292 -19.12 20.46 -19.72
N LEU A 293 -18.28 19.90 -18.85
CA LEU A 293 -18.24 20.17 -17.42
C LEU A 293 -16.84 20.62 -16.97
N PRO A 294 -16.32 21.77 -17.45
CA PRO A 294 -14.94 22.22 -17.20
C PRO A 294 -14.62 22.55 -15.73
N GLY A 295 -15.63 22.61 -14.86
CA GLY A 295 -15.47 22.77 -13.40
C GLY A 295 -15.68 21.49 -12.60
N HIS A 296 -16.00 20.36 -13.24
CA HIS A 296 -16.19 19.09 -12.56
C HIS A 296 -14.88 18.30 -12.58
N ASP A 297 -14.57 17.61 -11.47
CA ASP A 297 -13.50 16.63 -11.45
C ASP A 297 -14.04 15.30 -11.98
N ILE A 298 -13.43 14.80 -13.06
CA ILE A 298 -13.95 13.65 -13.79
C ILE A 298 -12.86 12.59 -13.87
N VAL A 299 -13.15 11.43 -13.26
CA VAL A 299 -12.20 10.34 -13.07
C VAL A 299 -12.74 9.06 -13.68
N LEU A 300 -12.00 8.48 -14.62
CA LEU A 300 -12.31 7.17 -15.20
C LEU A 300 -11.63 6.03 -14.42
N VAL A 301 -12.42 5.02 -14.09
CA VAL A 301 -12.03 3.76 -13.45
C VAL A 301 -12.26 2.62 -14.45
N ARG A 302 -11.20 2.06 -15.04
CA ARG A 302 -11.31 1.09 -16.14
C ARG A 302 -11.45 -0.37 -15.71
N ALA A 303 -12.01 -1.17 -16.62
CA ALA A 303 -12.34 -2.59 -16.49
C ALA A 303 -11.21 -3.59 -16.68
N ASP A 304 -10.29 -3.23 -17.57
CA ASP A 304 -9.08 -3.98 -17.89
C ASP A 304 -8.01 -3.79 -16.82
N SER A 305 -8.29 -2.95 -15.82
CA SER A 305 -7.62 -3.03 -14.54
C SER A 305 -7.72 -4.46 -13.98
N SER A 306 -6.64 -4.94 -13.36
CA SER A 306 -6.59 -6.32 -12.88
C SER A 306 -7.77 -6.64 -11.92
N GLU A 307 -8.22 -7.90 -11.85
CA GLU A 307 -9.16 -8.41 -10.81
C GLU A 307 -8.80 -7.89 -9.41
N GLU A 308 -7.50 -7.72 -9.22
CA GLU A 308 -6.85 -7.24 -8.03
C GLU A 308 -7.08 -5.76 -7.80
N VAL A 309 -7.10 -4.93 -8.85
CA VAL A 309 -7.47 -3.51 -8.81
C VAL A 309 -8.94 -3.35 -8.47
N ARG A 310 -9.84 -4.18 -9.02
CA ARG A 310 -11.27 -4.13 -8.65
C ARG A 310 -11.52 -4.52 -7.19
N THR A 311 -10.83 -5.55 -6.70
CA THR A 311 -10.93 -6.00 -5.30
C THR A 311 -10.23 -5.04 -4.34
N ALA A 312 -9.07 -4.52 -4.74
CA ALA A 312 -8.39 -3.39 -4.12
C ALA A 312 -9.33 -2.21 -3.97
N PHE A 313 -9.94 -1.76 -5.05
CA PHE A 313 -10.87 -0.63 -5.08
C PHE A 313 -12.00 -0.81 -4.06
N ARG A 314 -12.63 -2.00 -4.00
CA ARG A 314 -13.66 -2.33 -2.98
C ARG A 314 -13.16 -2.27 -1.54
N ASN A 315 -11.99 -2.82 -1.26
CA ASN A 315 -11.41 -2.86 0.09
C ASN A 315 -10.81 -1.51 0.51
N TYR A 316 -10.29 -0.73 -0.46
CA TYR A 316 -9.66 0.57 -0.27
C TYR A 316 -10.65 1.70 -0.01
N PHE A 317 -11.94 1.57 -0.37
CA PHE A 317 -12.96 2.56 0.01
C PHE A 317 -13.09 2.76 1.51
N ASN A 318 -12.88 1.71 2.32
CA ASN A 318 -12.91 1.87 3.77
C ASN A 318 -11.65 2.60 4.28
N ASP A 319 -10.50 2.36 3.65
CA ASP A 319 -9.22 2.93 4.07
C ASP A 319 -8.99 4.36 3.57
N ALA A 320 -9.50 4.71 2.38
CA ALA A 320 -9.49 6.07 1.85
C ALA A 320 -10.37 7.01 2.70
N ARG A 321 -11.47 6.49 3.25
CA ARG A 321 -12.29 7.21 4.24
C ARG A 321 -11.49 7.55 5.49
N GLU A 322 -10.72 6.59 6.00
CA GLU A 322 -9.89 6.84 7.17
C GLU A 322 -8.79 7.85 6.88
N PHE A 323 -8.15 7.78 5.71
CA PHE A 323 -7.19 8.78 5.26
C PHE A 323 -7.81 10.19 5.22
N VAL A 324 -8.97 10.35 4.56
CA VAL A 324 -9.67 11.65 4.49
C VAL A 324 -9.99 12.17 5.89
N ARG A 325 -10.52 11.32 6.77
CA ARG A 325 -10.84 11.69 8.16
C ARG A 325 -9.61 12.17 8.93
N LEU A 326 -8.48 11.47 8.77
CA LEU A 326 -7.21 11.84 9.40
C LEU A 326 -6.67 13.16 8.83
N MET A 327 -6.78 13.38 7.52
CA MET A 327 -6.39 14.63 6.88
C MET A 327 -7.23 15.82 7.35
N ASP A 328 -8.56 15.69 7.37
CA ASP A 328 -9.46 16.74 7.86
C ASP A 328 -9.13 17.13 9.31
N ALA A 329 -8.95 16.13 10.18
CA ALA A 329 -8.55 16.35 11.57
C ALA A 329 -7.14 16.95 11.68
N GLY A 330 -6.23 16.55 10.80
CA GLY A 330 -4.85 17.04 10.77
C GLY A 330 -4.76 18.50 10.35
N CYS A 331 -5.42 18.87 9.26
CA CYS A 331 -5.51 20.25 8.77
C CYS A 331 -6.16 21.17 9.81
N ALA A 332 -7.25 20.73 10.46
CA ALA A 332 -7.87 21.49 11.54
C ALA A 332 -6.90 21.72 12.71
N LYS A 333 -6.22 20.67 13.17
CA LYS A 333 -5.25 20.76 14.28
C LYS A 333 -4.09 21.72 13.96
N LEU A 334 -3.52 21.63 12.75
CA LEU A 334 -2.37 22.45 12.34
C LEU A 334 -2.76 23.91 12.00
N SER A 335 -4.02 24.17 11.61
CA SER A 335 -4.53 25.53 11.38
C SER A 335 -4.98 26.25 12.65
N GLY A 336 -4.84 25.62 13.83
CA GLY A 336 -5.28 26.17 15.11
C GLY A 336 -6.81 26.10 15.32
N HIS A 337 -7.57 25.46 14.42
CA HIS A 337 -9.00 25.24 14.57
C HIS A 337 -9.26 23.89 15.25
N VAL A 338 -9.70 23.91 16.51
CA VAL A 338 -10.17 22.67 17.17
C VAL A 338 -11.53 22.27 16.58
N PRO A 339 -11.69 21.08 15.97
CA PRO A 339 -12.99 20.63 15.48
C PRO A 339 -13.99 20.53 16.65
N LYS A 340 -15.15 21.19 16.53
CA LYS A 340 -16.26 21.01 17.48
C LYS A 340 -16.67 19.53 17.44
N ARG A 341 -16.44 18.79 18.54
CA ARG A 341 -16.97 17.41 18.72
C ARG A 341 -18.48 17.44 18.45
N ILE A 342 -18.93 16.74 17.42
CA ILE A 342 -20.35 16.43 17.23
C ILE A 342 -20.72 15.40 18.32
N PHE A 343 -21.06 15.87 19.52
CA PHE A 343 -21.78 15.06 20.48
C PHE A 343 -23.22 14.91 19.97
N ARG A 344 -23.56 13.74 19.43
CA ARG A 344 -24.96 13.33 19.32
C ARG A 344 -25.50 13.14 20.74
N SER A 345 -26.15 14.15 21.28
CA SER A 345 -27.03 13.98 22.44
C SER A 345 -28.20 13.11 22.01
N ARG A 346 -28.23 11.86 22.46
CA ARG A 346 -29.49 11.12 22.58
C ARG A 346 -30.29 11.80 23.69
N ALA A 347 -31.18 12.71 23.32
CA ALA A 347 -32.28 13.12 24.18
C ALA A 347 -33.43 12.14 23.99
N LYS A 348 -33.94 11.67 25.13
CA LYS A 348 -35.05 10.73 25.33
C LYS A 348 -36.31 11.16 24.56
N LYS A 349 -37.05 10.16 24.06
CA LYS A 349 -38.47 9.97 24.36
C LYS A 349 -38.74 8.49 24.44
#